data_AF-A0A917IA02-F1
#
_entry.id   AF-A0A917IA02-F1
#
_cell.length_a   1.000
_cell.length_b   1.000
_cell.length_c   1.000
_cell.angle_alpha   90.00
_cell.angle_beta   90.00
_cell.angle_gamma   90.00
#
_symmetry.space_group_name_H-M   'P 1'
#
loop_
_entity.id
_entity.type
_entity.pdbx_description
1 polymer ?
#
loop_
_entity_poly.entity_id
_entity_poly.type
_entity_poly.pdbx_seq_one_letter_code
_entity_poly.pdbx_strand_id
1 'polypeptide(L)'
;MKTSLIAALAVLLAAAAPAAAQTAANPLKKPAPAATAPAAPAPATPAPTAAAPATEKKPPSEAQMASRNRMKECGAEWQAAKKAGKTEGKTWRQFSSECLKKK
;
A
#
# COMPACT_ATOMS: atom_id res chain seq x y z
N MET A 1 26.12 46.95 -13.31
CA MET A 1 25.02 46.15 -13.90
C MET A 1 24.25 45.63 -12.69
N LYS A 2 23.34 46.45 -12.13
CA LYS A 2 21.90 46.51 -12.47
C LYS A 2 21.34 45.08 -12.35
N THR A 3 20.57 44.70 -11.33
CA THR A 3 19.47 45.43 -10.66
C THR A 3 19.18 44.66 -9.35
N SER A 4 19.46 45.21 -8.17
CA SER A 4 18.54 45.99 -7.33
C SER A 4 17.13 45.37 -7.14
N LEU A 5 16.85 45.01 -5.88
CA LEU A 5 15.68 45.45 -5.11
C LEU A 5 14.31 45.44 -5.82
N ILE A 6 13.56 44.34 -5.70
CA ILE A 6 12.09 44.26 -5.69
C ILE A 6 11.77 42.89 -5.06
N ALA A 7 10.91 42.64 -4.08
CA ALA A 7 10.09 43.38 -3.13
C ALA A 7 9.79 42.33 -2.03
N ALA A 8 9.90 42.64 -0.74
CA ALA A 8 8.74 43.03 0.06
C ALA A 8 7.42 42.40 -0.44
N LEU A 9 7.09 41.22 0.08
CA LEU A 9 5.74 40.64 0.17
C LEU A 9 5.82 39.63 1.33
N ALA A 10 5.91 40.10 2.58
CA ALA A 10 4.76 40.50 3.38
C ALA A 10 3.70 39.40 3.38
N VAL A 11 3.77 38.58 4.43
CA VAL A 11 2.69 37.76 4.96
C VAL A 11 1.39 38.55 4.92
N LEU A 12 0.42 38.07 4.16
CA LEU A 12 -1.01 38.34 4.33
C LEU A 12 -1.75 37.16 3.69
N LEU A 13 -1.75 36.05 4.44
CA LEU A 13 -2.62 34.90 4.20
C LEU A 13 -4.05 35.36 4.50
N ALA A 14 -4.72 35.89 3.48
CA ALA A 14 -6.13 36.26 3.56
C ALA A 14 -6.96 35.01 3.82
N ALA A 15 -7.74 35.06 4.91
CA ALA A 15 -8.78 34.10 5.21
C ALA A 15 -9.80 34.06 4.06
N ALA A 16 -9.93 32.90 3.43
CA ALA A 16 -11.09 32.53 2.64
C ALA A 16 -11.29 31.01 2.79
N ALA A 17 -11.94 30.61 3.88
CA ALA A 17 -12.86 29.49 3.79
C ALA A 17 -14.13 30.03 3.12
N PRO A 18 -14.70 29.30 2.15
CA PRO A 18 -15.51 28.18 2.58
C PRO A 18 -14.96 26.86 2.08
N ALA A 19 -15.01 25.89 2.98
CA ALA A 19 -15.01 24.47 2.68
C ALA A 19 -16.15 24.17 1.69
N ALA A 20 -15.88 24.31 0.39
CA ALA A 20 -16.67 23.68 -0.64
C ALA A 20 -16.25 22.21 -0.66
N ALA A 21 -17.04 21.41 0.06
CA ALA A 21 -16.99 19.97 0.07
C ALA A 21 -16.95 19.43 -1.37
N GLN A 22 -15.74 19.08 -1.82
CA GLN A 22 -15.54 18.15 -2.92
C GLN A 22 -15.00 16.86 -2.33
N THR A 23 -15.83 16.23 -1.50
CA THR A 23 -15.84 14.78 -1.36
C THR A 23 -16.24 14.23 -2.73
N ALA A 24 -15.28 14.19 -3.65
CA ALA A 24 -15.29 13.25 -4.75
C ALA A 24 -15.27 11.87 -4.11
N ALA A 25 -16.47 11.33 -3.91
CA ALA A 25 -16.71 10.00 -3.44
C ALA A 25 -15.95 9.05 -4.36
N ASN A 26 -14.81 8.56 -3.86
CA ASN A 26 -14.04 7.50 -4.45
C ASN A 26 -14.99 6.29 -4.67
N PRO A 27 -15.35 5.91 -5.91
CA PRO A 27 -16.51 5.05 -6.23
C PRO A 27 -16.33 3.58 -5.84
N LEU A 28 -15.35 3.26 -4.99
CA LEU A 28 -15.04 1.91 -4.53
C LEU A 28 -15.44 1.65 -3.06
N LYS A 29 -16.12 2.59 -2.39
CA LYS A 29 -16.77 2.29 -1.10
C LYS A 29 -18.20 1.84 -1.37
N LYS A 30 -18.38 0.52 -1.35
CA LYS A 30 -19.69 -0.15 -1.39
C LYS A 30 -20.58 0.40 -0.25
N PRO A 31 -21.82 0.84 -0.51
CA PRO A 31 -22.73 1.26 0.57
C PRO A 31 -23.03 0.07 1.48
N ALA A 32 -22.87 0.27 2.78
CA ALA A 32 -23.41 -0.66 3.78
C ALA A 32 -24.92 -0.44 3.86
N PRO A 33 -25.78 -1.48 3.76
CA PRO A 33 -27.19 -1.31 3.98
C PRO A 33 -27.45 -1.09 5.48
N ALA A 34 -28.16 0.00 5.79
CA ALA A 34 -28.81 0.20 7.07
C ALA A 34 -29.88 -0.90 7.24
N ALA A 35 -29.69 -1.76 8.23
CA ALA A 35 -30.63 -2.82 8.56
C ALA A 35 -31.50 -2.38 9.76
N THR A 36 -32.73 -1.99 9.48
CA THR A 36 -33.85 -2.14 10.41
C THR A 36 -34.95 -2.91 9.69
N ALA A 37 -34.97 -4.23 9.91
CA ALA A 37 -36.06 -5.16 9.59
C ALA A 37 -35.91 -6.41 10.49
N PRO A 38 -37.02 -7.07 10.86
CA PRO A 38 -37.16 -7.83 12.10
C PRO A 38 -36.40 -9.16 12.13
N ALA A 39 -36.14 -9.66 13.34
CA ALA A 39 -35.44 -10.91 13.61
C ALA A 39 -36.15 -12.12 12.97
N ALA A 40 -35.67 -12.51 11.79
CA ALA A 40 -35.83 -13.85 11.28
C ALA A 40 -34.99 -14.82 12.14
N PRO A 41 -35.43 -16.08 12.37
CA PRO A 41 -34.64 -17.04 13.13
C PRO A 41 -33.29 -17.22 12.43
N ALA A 42 -32.22 -16.93 13.18
CA ALA A 42 -30.85 -17.07 12.69
C ALA A 42 -30.66 -18.51 12.15
N PRO A 43 -30.13 -18.70 10.93
CA PRO A 43 -29.58 -19.99 10.58
C PRO A 43 -28.49 -20.28 11.61
N ALA A 44 -28.62 -21.41 12.32
CA ALA A 44 -27.58 -21.88 13.21
C ALA A 44 -26.26 -21.86 12.43
N THR A 45 -25.35 -20.96 12.80
CA THR A 45 -23.96 -21.02 12.38
C THR A 45 -23.49 -22.44 12.65
N PRO A 46 -23.03 -23.20 11.63
CA PRO A 46 -22.28 -24.40 11.94
C PRO A 46 -21.15 -23.96 12.86
N ALA A 47 -21.13 -24.55 14.05
CA ALA A 47 -19.99 -24.45 14.96
C ALA A 47 -18.71 -24.67 14.14
N PRO A 48 -17.60 -23.98 14.42
CA PRO A 48 -16.34 -24.27 13.75
C PRO A 48 -15.98 -25.72 14.03
N THR A 49 -16.33 -26.61 13.10
CA THR A 49 -15.90 -27.99 13.09
C THR A 49 -14.38 -27.95 13.01
N ALA A 50 -13.75 -28.44 14.08
CA ALA A 50 -12.35 -28.78 14.21
C ALA A 50 -11.39 -27.79 13.54
N ALA A 51 -10.74 -26.97 14.36
CA ALA A 51 -9.45 -26.37 13.99
C ALA A 51 -8.59 -27.46 13.33
N ALA A 52 -8.39 -27.34 12.02
CA ALA A 52 -7.33 -28.05 11.32
C ALA A 52 -6.04 -27.84 12.14
N PRO A 53 -5.20 -28.87 12.32
CA PRO A 53 -4.07 -28.79 13.21
C PRO A 53 -3.27 -27.54 12.85
N ALA A 54 -3.16 -26.61 13.81
CA ALA A 54 -2.24 -25.50 13.74
C ALA A 54 -0.89 -26.14 13.46
N THR A 55 -0.48 -26.10 12.20
CA THR A 55 0.76 -26.72 11.75
C THR A 55 1.83 -25.99 12.52
N GLU A 56 2.44 -26.68 13.49
CA GLU A 56 3.57 -26.13 14.22
C GLU A 56 4.52 -25.53 13.21
N LYS A 57 4.85 -24.25 13.41
CA LYS A 57 5.71 -23.48 12.53
C LYS A 57 7.07 -24.14 12.50
N LYS A 58 7.23 -25.15 11.65
CA LYS A 58 8.51 -25.78 11.39
C LYS A 58 9.44 -24.67 10.91
N PRO A 59 10.66 -24.57 11.46
CA PRO A 59 11.61 -23.58 11.00
C PRO A 59 11.76 -23.68 9.48
N PRO A 60 11.88 -22.54 8.79
CA PRO A 60 11.99 -22.54 7.33
C PRO A 60 13.17 -23.42 6.92
N SER A 61 12.95 -24.28 5.92
CA SER A 61 14.01 -25.06 5.31
C SER A 61 15.04 -24.15 4.66
N GLU A 62 16.24 -24.67 4.43
CA GLU A 62 17.33 -23.91 3.78
C GLU A 62 16.90 -23.37 2.41
N ALA A 63 16.15 -24.15 1.63
CA ALA A 63 15.60 -23.70 0.35
C ALA A 63 14.64 -22.51 0.50
N GLN A 64 13.83 -22.50 1.56
CA GLN A 64 12.94 -21.38 1.86
C GLN A 64 13.76 -20.15 2.27
N MET A 65 14.79 -20.32 3.09
CA MET A 65 15.69 -19.24 3.49
C MET A 65 16.44 -18.63 2.30
N ALA A 66 16.95 -19.47 1.39
CA ALA A 66 17.61 -19.02 0.16
C ALA A 66 16.67 -18.22 -0.75
N SER A 67 15.40 -18.63 -0.88
CA SER A 67 14.38 -17.85 -1.60
C SER A 67 14.10 -16.50 -0.94
N ARG A 68 13.98 -16.46 0.40
CA ARG A 68 13.78 -15.21 1.14
C ARG A 68 14.97 -14.26 0.98
N ASN A 69 16.20 -14.79 1.01
CA ASN A 69 17.41 -14.00 0.85
C ASN A 69 17.47 -13.35 -0.54
N ARG A 70 17.24 -14.12 -1.61
CA ARG A 70 17.18 -13.58 -2.98
C ARG A 70 16.14 -12.46 -3.12
N MET A 71 14.97 -12.62 -2.52
CA MET A 71 13.93 -11.59 -2.56
C MET A 71 14.31 -10.33 -1.78
N LYS A 72 15.03 -10.46 -0.66
CA LYS A 72 15.58 -9.31 0.09
C LYS A 72 16.63 -8.57 -0.73
N GLU A 73 17.53 -9.28 -1.39
CA GLU A 73 18.54 -8.69 -2.28
C GLU A 73 17.89 -7.91 -3.42
N CYS A 74 16.92 -8.51 -4.13
CA CYS A 74 16.17 -7.82 -5.17
C CYS A 74 15.42 -6.58 -4.64
N GLY A 75 14.93 -6.64 -3.40
CA GLY A 75 14.30 -5.51 -2.73
C GLY A 75 15.27 -4.35 -2.48
N ALA A 76 16.47 -4.67 -2.01
CA ALA A 76 17.51 -3.66 -1.78
C ALA A 76 17.95 -2.98 -3.09
N GLU A 77 18.18 -3.77 -4.15
CA GLU A 77 18.54 -3.25 -5.48
C GLU A 77 17.45 -2.35 -6.05
N TRP A 78 16.17 -2.74 -5.91
CA TRP A 78 15.06 -1.91 -6.35
C TRP A 78 14.97 -0.60 -5.59
N GLN A 79 15.17 -0.61 -4.27
CA GLN A 79 15.16 0.63 -3.49
C GLN A 79 16.30 1.56 -3.90
N ALA A 80 17.48 1.01 -4.21
CA ALA A 80 18.59 1.78 -4.75
C ALA A 80 18.27 2.34 -6.15
N ALA A 81 17.72 1.51 -7.04
CA ALA A 81 17.32 1.92 -8.39
C ALA A 81 16.21 2.99 -8.36
N LYS A 82 15.22 2.84 -7.47
CA LYS A 82 14.14 3.81 -7.24
C LYS A 82 14.69 5.16 -6.79
N LYS A 83 15.60 5.17 -5.82
CA LYS A 83 16.24 6.39 -5.33
C LYS A 83 17.10 7.05 -6.40
N ALA A 84 17.77 6.26 -7.23
CA ALA A 84 18.61 6.76 -8.32
C ALA A 84 17.82 7.15 -9.59
N GLY A 85 16.50 6.95 -9.62
CA GLY A 85 15.69 7.14 -10.85
C GLY A 85 16.01 6.12 -11.96
N LYS A 86 16.70 5.02 -11.64
CA LYS A 86 17.18 3.98 -12.56
C LYS A 86 16.25 2.78 -12.65
N THR A 87 14.96 2.96 -12.42
CA THR A 87 13.98 1.87 -12.58
C THR A 87 13.57 1.67 -14.03
N GLU A 88 14.01 2.55 -14.94
CA GLU A 88 13.72 2.45 -16.39
C GLU A 88 12.22 2.30 -16.70
N GLY A 89 11.36 2.94 -15.89
CA GLY A 89 9.90 2.80 -15.98
C GLY A 89 9.34 1.42 -15.60
N LYS A 90 10.19 0.45 -15.21
CA LYS A 90 9.74 -0.87 -14.74
C LYS A 90 8.99 -0.73 -13.43
N THR A 91 7.98 -1.56 -13.25
CA THR A 91 7.29 -1.76 -11.97
C THR A 91 8.08 -2.70 -11.08
N TRP A 92 7.82 -2.68 -9.77
CA TRP A 92 8.45 -3.59 -8.81
C TRP A 92 8.30 -5.07 -9.22
N ARG A 93 7.13 -5.47 -9.71
CA ARG A 93 6.86 -6.85 -10.12
C ARG A 93 7.70 -7.28 -11.32
N GLN A 94 7.91 -6.38 -12.28
CA GLN A 94 8.80 -6.65 -13.42
C GLN A 94 10.25 -6.72 -12.96
N PHE A 95 10.71 -5.75 -12.15
CA PHE A 95 12.08 -5.72 -11.65
C PHE A 95 12.42 -6.95 -10.80
N SER A 96 11.56 -7.32 -9.85
CA SER A 96 11.81 -8.47 -8.97
C SER A 96 11.80 -9.78 -9.75
N SER A 97 10.94 -9.92 -10.76
CA SER A 97 10.95 -11.10 -11.63
C SER A 97 12.26 -11.21 -12.42
N GLU A 98 12.75 -10.10 -12.99
CA GLU A 98 14.03 -10.09 -13.72
C GLU A 98 15.23 -10.30 -12.80
N CYS A 99 15.23 -9.69 -11.61
CA CYS A 99 16.27 -9.91 -10.61
C CYS A 99 16.33 -11.37 -10.16
N LEU A 100 15.17 -11.98 -9.89
CA LEU A 100 15.10 -13.40 -9.50
C LEU A 100 15.54 -14.35 -10.61
N LYS A 101 15.36 -14.00 -11.89
CA LYS A 101 15.90 -14.78 -13.03
C LYS A 101 17.42 -14.71 -13.15
N LYS A 102 18.03 -13.63 -12.65
CA LYS A 102 19.48 -13.39 -12.69
C LYS A 102 20.23 -14.00 -11.49
N LYS A 103 19.52 -14.49 -10.48
CA LYS A 103 20.05 -15.02 -9.22
C LYS A 103 19.92 -16.54 -9.14
#